data_AF-A0A2H9N7K4-F1
#
_entry.id   AF-A0A2H9N7K4-F1
#
_cell.length_a   1.000
_cell.length_b   1.000
_cell.length_c   1.000
_cell.angle_alpha   90.00
_cell.angle_beta   90.00
_cell.angle_gamma   90.00
#
_symmetry.space_group_name_H-M   'P 1'
#
loop_
_entity.id
_entity.type
_entity.pdbx_description
1 polymer ?
#
loop_
_entity_poly.entity_id
_entity_poly.type
_entity_poly.pdbx_seq_one_letter_code
_entity_poly.pdbx_strand_id
1 'polypeptide(L)'
;MKDVISLHAKEVFETLETSPNGLSSGEARKRLGKYGSNELVEKKRTPVAYKFLTHLKDLFSILLLFASLLSAFSGMWQLSFTILIVVLVNTFFSLFQEWRAEKAMKTLKNWMPEYAKVIRDGELQKILVKDLVPGDVIVLEEGDRVPADARLIEAFDLW
;
A
#
# COMPACT_ATOMS: atom_id res chain seq x y z
N MET A 1 19.94 2.92 -9.26
CA MET A 1 19.03 2.60 -10.38
C MET A 1 18.36 3.84 -11.01
N LYS A 2 18.66 5.09 -10.60
CA LYS A 2 18.03 6.29 -11.19
C LYS A 2 18.39 6.53 -12.66
N ASP A 3 19.44 5.88 -13.17
CA ASP A 3 19.95 6.13 -14.52
C ASP A 3 19.40 5.15 -15.58
N VAL A 4 18.63 4.12 -15.20
CA VAL A 4 18.16 3.08 -16.15
C VAL A 4 17.14 3.64 -17.17
N ILE A 5 16.42 4.70 -16.79
CA ILE A 5 15.37 5.32 -17.63
C ILE A 5 15.97 5.92 -18.91
N SER A 6 17.19 6.44 -18.85
CA SER A 6 17.89 7.06 -19.98
C SER A 6 18.70 6.10 -20.84
N LEU A 7 18.89 4.85 -20.41
CA LEU A 7 19.72 3.88 -21.11
C LEU A 7 19.00 3.27 -22.33
N HIS A 8 19.78 2.92 -23.35
CA HIS A 8 19.29 2.15 -24.47
C HIS A 8 19.00 0.70 -24.03
N ALA A 9 18.07 0.00 -24.69
CA ALA A 9 17.65 -1.36 -24.29
C ALA A 9 18.83 -2.32 -24.05
N LYS A 10 19.89 -2.25 -24.87
CA LYS A 10 21.09 -3.07 -24.73
C LYS A 10 21.89 -2.76 -23.44
N GLU A 11 22.04 -1.49 -23.12
CA GLU A 11 22.75 -1.02 -21.92
C GLU A 11 22.00 -1.35 -20.63
N VAL A 12 20.66 -1.44 -20.71
CA VAL A 12 19.80 -1.88 -19.60
C VAL A 12 20.10 -3.34 -19.24
N PHE A 13 20.25 -4.21 -20.25
CA PHE A 13 20.61 -5.62 -20.04
C PHE A 13 21.97 -5.76 -19.36
N GLU A 14 22.96 -5.00 -19.80
CA GLU A 14 24.30 -5.00 -19.19
C GLU A 14 24.26 -4.46 -17.75
N THR A 15 23.57 -3.34 -17.53
CA THR A 15 23.49 -2.67 -16.21
C THR A 15 22.73 -3.49 -15.17
N LEU A 16 21.66 -4.17 -15.59
CA LEU A 16 20.85 -5.03 -14.72
C LEU A 16 21.32 -6.49 -14.70
N GLU A 17 22.45 -6.79 -15.36
CA GLU A 17 23.01 -8.13 -15.50
C GLU A 17 21.92 -9.15 -15.89
N THR A 18 21.15 -8.84 -16.92
CA THR A 18 20.02 -9.63 -17.41
C THR A 18 20.07 -9.77 -18.93
N SER A 19 19.16 -10.54 -19.51
CA SER A 19 19.15 -10.84 -20.95
C SER A 19 17.74 -10.73 -21.53
N PRO A 20 17.58 -10.65 -22.86
CA PRO A 20 16.27 -10.73 -23.51
C PRO A 20 15.49 -12.01 -23.18
N ASN A 21 16.20 -13.10 -22.87
CA ASN A 21 15.61 -14.39 -22.46
C ASN A 21 15.24 -14.43 -20.96
N GLY A 22 15.30 -13.28 -20.28
CA GLY A 22 14.97 -13.17 -18.86
C GLY A 22 16.06 -13.68 -17.92
N LEU A 23 15.68 -13.80 -16.65
CA LEU A 23 16.53 -14.31 -15.56
C LEU A 23 16.35 -15.81 -15.38
N SER A 24 17.35 -16.50 -14.83
CA SER A 24 17.13 -17.86 -14.33
C SER A 24 16.34 -17.85 -13.02
N SER A 25 15.58 -18.91 -12.74
CA SER A 25 14.87 -19.07 -11.46
C SER A 25 15.81 -18.99 -10.24
N GLY A 26 17.05 -19.47 -10.39
CA GLY A 26 18.08 -19.40 -9.35
C GLY A 26 18.54 -17.96 -9.07
N GLU A 27 18.77 -17.18 -10.13
CA GLU A 27 19.18 -15.78 -10.01
C GLU A 27 18.05 -14.92 -9.47
N ALA A 28 16.82 -15.12 -9.95
CA ALA A 28 15.64 -14.43 -9.43
C ALA A 28 15.48 -14.66 -7.92
N ARG A 29 15.67 -15.89 -7.43
CA ARG A 29 15.62 -16.21 -6.00
C ARG A 29 16.73 -15.53 -5.19
N LYS A 30 17.95 -15.45 -5.72
CA LYS A 30 19.06 -14.71 -5.09
C LYS A 30 18.75 -13.23 -4.99
N ARG A 31 18.24 -12.64 -6.08
CA ARG A 31 17.83 -11.22 -6.13
C ARG A 31 16.68 -10.94 -5.18
N LEU A 32 15.71 -11.84 -5.04
CA LEU A 32 14.63 -11.68 -4.08
C LEU A 32 15.15 -11.59 -2.64
N GLY A 33 16.18 -12.38 -2.30
CA GLY A 33 16.87 -12.28 -1.02
C GLY A 33 17.65 -10.97 -0.82
N LYS A 34 18.18 -10.38 -1.90
CA LYS A 34 18.98 -9.15 -1.88
C LYS A 34 18.14 -7.87 -1.87
N TYR A 35 17.12 -7.81 -2.72
CA TYR A 35 16.29 -6.62 -2.93
C TYR A 35 14.99 -6.65 -2.11
N GLY A 36 14.60 -7.83 -1.61
CA GLY A 36 13.32 -8.03 -0.94
C GLY A 36 12.17 -8.23 -1.93
N SER A 37 10.99 -8.48 -1.37
CA SER A 37 9.75 -8.65 -2.12
C SER A 37 9.29 -7.32 -2.73
N ASN A 38 8.74 -7.36 -3.95
CA ASN A 38 8.13 -6.21 -4.62
C ASN A 38 6.75 -5.91 -4.02
N GLU A 39 6.76 -5.47 -2.76
CA GLU A 39 5.59 -5.00 -2.03
C GLU A 39 5.89 -3.65 -1.41
N LEU A 40 4.92 -2.74 -1.48
CA LEU A 40 4.99 -1.51 -0.70
C LEU A 40 4.91 -1.88 0.78
N VAL A 41 6.00 -1.60 1.51
CA VAL A 41 6.04 -1.75 2.97
C VAL A 41 4.88 -0.95 3.56
N GLU A 42 3.91 -1.64 4.17
CA GLU A 42 2.80 -0.99 4.86
C GLU A 42 3.39 0.02 5.86
N LYS A 43 3.08 1.32 5.69
CA LYS A 43 3.46 2.34 6.67
C LYS A 43 3.02 1.87 8.06
N LYS A 44 3.90 2.04 9.06
CA LYS A 44 3.61 1.70 10.45
C LYS A 44 2.21 2.22 10.82
N ARG A 45 1.37 1.33 11.32
CA ARG A 45 0.00 1.66 11.73
C ARG A 45 0.05 2.85 12.68
N THR A 46 -0.79 3.85 12.45
CA THR A 46 -0.93 4.96 13.38
C THR A 46 -1.39 4.41 14.74
N PRO A 47 -0.79 4.85 15.85
CA PRO A 47 -1.18 4.38 17.18
C PRO A 47 -2.66 4.63 17.43
N VAL A 48 -3.35 3.71 18.10
CA VAL A 48 -4.78 3.84 18.42
C VAL A 48 -5.06 5.12 19.22
N ALA A 49 -4.16 5.49 20.13
CA ALA A 49 -4.24 6.75 20.89
C ALA A 49 -4.15 8.00 20.00
N TYR A 50 -3.35 7.95 18.93
CA TYR A 50 -3.26 9.05 17.96
C TYR A 50 -4.56 9.16 17.15
N LYS A 51 -5.10 8.04 16.69
CA LYS A 51 -6.40 8.01 16.00
C LYS A 51 -7.52 8.56 16.89
N PHE A 52 -7.56 8.17 18.17
CA PHE A 52 -8.51 8.68 19.15
C PHE A 52 -8.45 10.21 19.28
N LEU A 53 -7.24 10.76 19.38
CA LEU A 53 -7.02 12.21 19.45
C LEU A 53 -7.47 12.93 18.18
N THR A 54 -7.35 12.31 17.00
CA THR A 54 -7.82 12.87 15.74
C THR A 54 -9.35 12.92 15.68
N HIS A 55 -10.05 11.88 16.16
CA HIS A 55 -11.52 11.86 16.21
C HIS A 55 -12.11 12.86 17.22
N LEU A 56 -11.38 13.14 18.31
CA LEU A 56 -11.78 14.20 19.25
C LEU A 56 -11.59 15.62 18.69
N LYS A 57 -10.75 15.78 17.65
CA LYS A 57 -10.53 17.06 16.95
C LYS A 57 -11.55 17.31 15.83
N ASP A 58 -12.47 16.39 15.58
CA ASP A 58 -13.54 16.65 14.64
C ASP A 58 -14.39 17.84 15.10
N LEU A 59 -14.89 18.64 14.16
CA LEU A 59 -15.58 19.90 14.45
C LEU A 59 -16.76 19.69 15.40
N PHE A 60 -17.55 18.62 15.19
CA PHE A 60 -18.68 18.29 16.06
C PHE A 60 -18.23 17.85 17.45
N SER A 61 -17.18 17.03 17.55
CA SER A 61 -16.59 16.63 18.84
C SER A 61 -16.11 17.85 19.64
N ILE A 62 -15.43 18.80 18.99
CA ILE A 62 -14.97 20.04 19.63
C ILE A 62 -16.14 20.87 20.13
N LEU A 63 -17.20 21.05 19.32
CA LEU A 63 -18.39 21.80 19.72
C LEU A 63 -19.07 21.17 20.94
N LEU A 64 -19.18 19.84 20.98
CA LEU A 64 -19.78 19.13 22.11
C LEU A 64 -18.90 19.20 23.37
N LEU A 65 -17.57 19.07 23.22
CA LEU A 65 -16.64 19.26 24.34
C LEU A 65 -16.72 20.69 24.90
N PHE A 66 -16.86 21.68 24.02
CA PHE A 66 -17.05 23.08 24.43
C PHE A 66 -18.39 23.28 25.15
N ALA A 67 -19.49 22.69 24.64
CA ALA A 67 -20.80 22.72 25.30
C ALA A 67 -20.78 22.00 26.67
N SER A 68 -20.07 20.88 26.78
CA SER A 68 -19.85 20.16 28.02
C SER A 68 -19.11 21.04 29.04
N LEU A 69 -18.09 21.76 28.59
CA LEU A 69 -17.30 22.67 29.42
C LEU A 69 -18.13 23.86 29.92
N LEU A 70 -18.89 24.51 29.03
CA LEU A 70 -19.81 25.58 29.40
C LEU A 70 -20.86 25.12 30.41
N SER A 71 -21.44 23.93 30.21
CA SER A 71 -22.43 23.36 31.11
C SER A 71 -21.87 23.11 32.52
N ALA A 72 -20.60 22.68 32.62
CA ALA A 72 -19.93 22.51 33.90
C ALA A 72 -19.73 23.86 34.61
N PHE A 73 -19.30 24.90 33.88
CA PHE A 73 -19.17 26.26 34.43
C PHE A 73 -20.50 26.85 34.87
N SER A 74 -21.61 26.50 34.21
CA SER A 74 -22.96 26.88 34.63
C SER A 74 -23.49 26.07 35.83
N GLY A 75 -22.70 25.17 36.42
CA GLY A 75 -23.10 24.33 37.54
C GLY A 75 -24.00 23.15 37.16
N MET A 76 -24.23 22.93 35.86
CA MET A 76 -25.07 21.86 35.33
C MET A 76 -24.25 20.58 35.12
N TRP A 77 -23.76 20.01 36.22
CA TRP A 77 -22.89 18.84 36.20
C TRP A 77 -23.51 17.64 35.48
N GLN A 78 -24.81 17.38 35.69
CA GLN A 78 -25.53 16.29 35.03
C GLN A 78 -25.52 16.43 33.50
N LEU A 79 -25.74 17.64 32.98
CA LEU A 79 -25.73 17.91 31.54
C LEU A 79 -24.31 17.75 30.98
N SER A 80 -23.31 18.29 31.66
CA SER A 80 -21.90 18.16 31.28
C SER A 80 -21.47 16.68 31.16
N PHE A 81 -21.75 15.87 32.19
CA PHE A 81 -21.43 14.45 32.18
C PHE A 81 -22.16 13.68 31.06
N THR A 82 -23.43 14.03 30.79
CA THR A 82 -24.20 13.42 29.70
C THR A 82 -23.53 13.68 28.35
N ILE A 83 -23.17 14.94 28.06
CA ILE A 83 -22.51 15.31 26.80
C ILE A 83 -21.15 14.61 26.67
N LEU A 84 -20.35 14.59 27.75
CA LEU A 84 -19.05 13.95 27.76
C LEU A 84 -19.14 12.44 27.44
N ILE A 85 -20.10 11.73 28.05
CA ILE A 85 -20.33 10.30 27.77
C ILE A 85 -20.71 10.09 26.31
N VAL A 86 -21.60 10.92 25.76
CA VAL A 86 -22.03 10.82 24.35
C VAL A 86 -20.82 10.98 23.41
N VAL A 87 -19.95 11.96 23.65
CA VAL A 87 -18.73 12.16 22.86
C VAL A 87 -17.81 10.94 22.94
N LEU A 88 -17.56 10.42 24.15
CA LEU A 88 -16.69 9.25 24.34
C LEU A 88 -17.22 8.00 23.64
N VAL A 89 -18.52 7.72 23.76
CA VAL A 89 -19.16 6.58 23.09
C VAL A 89 -19.06 6.73 21.58
N ASN A 90 -19.33 7.93 21.05
CA ASN A 90 -19.23 8.19 19.62
C ASN A 90 -17.80 7.99 19.09
N THR A 91 -16.80 8.56 19.78
CA THR A 91 -15.38 8.39 19.42
C THR A 91 -14.96 6.92 19.44
N PHE A 92 -15.36 6.16 20.47
CA PHE A 92 -15.06 4.74 20.56
C PHE A 92 -15.69 3.95 19.40
N PHE A 93 -16.96 4.23 19.09
CA PHE A 93 -17.67 3.60 18.00
C PHE A 93 -17.03 3.89 16.64
N SER A 94 -16.64 5.15 16.39
CA SER A 94 -15.93 5.56 15.18
C SER A 94 -14.59 4.82 15.02
N LEU A 95 -13.80 4.72 16.09
CA LEU A 95 -12.55 3.95 16.06
C LEU A 95 -12.77 2.47 15.76
N PHE A 96 -13.81 1.88 16.34
CA PHE A 96 -14.15 0.49 16.09
C PHE A 96 -14.58 0.26 14.64
N GLN A 97 -15.37 1.17 14.07
CA GLN A 97 -15.76 1.14 12.66
C GLN A 97 -14.54 1.26 11.73
N GLU A 98 -13.64 2.19 12.03
CA GLU A 98 -12.42 2.39 11.26
C GLU A 98 -11.54 1.13 11.29
N TRP A 99 -11.32 0.54 12.46
CA TRP A 99 -10.57 -0.71 12.60
C TRP A 99 -11.21 -1.87 11.82
N ARG A 100 -12.55 -1.98 11.88
CA ARG A 100 -13.30 -3.01 11.14
C ARG A 100 -13.16 -2.82 9.63
N ALA A 101 -13.21 -1.57 9.15
CA ALA A 101 -13.03 -1.23 7.73
C ALA A 101 -11.60 -1.55 7.25
N GLU A 102 -10.58 -1.16 8.01
CA GLU A 102 -9.18 -1.49 7.71
C GLU A 102 -8.95 -3.01 7.64
N LYS A 103 -9.53 -3.76 8.57
CA LYS A 103 -9.42 -5.23 8.59
C LYS A 103 -10.09 -5.87 7.37
N ALA A 104 -11.27 -5.38 6.97
CA ALA A 104 -11.95 -5.86 5.78
C ALA A 104 -11.12 -5.59 4.51
N MET A 105 -10.59 -4.38 4.36
CA MET A 105 -9.74 -4.01 3.22
C MET A 105 -8.47 -4.84 3.14
N LYS A 106 -7.79 -5.07 4.27
CA LYS A 106 -6.59 -5.92 4.32
C LYS A 106 -6.89 -7.36 3.91
N THR A 107 -8.04 -7.89 4.32
CA THR A 107 -8.48 -9.23 3.93
C THR A 107 -8.76 -9.31 2.44
N LEU A 108 -9.47 -8.32 1.87
CA LEU A 108 -9.73 -8.25 0.44
C LEU A 108 -8.44 -8.19 -0.39
N LYS A 109 -7.46 -7.37 0.02
CA LYS A 109 -6.15 -7.30 -0.64
C LYS A 109 -5.44 -8.65 -0.69
N ASN A 110 -5.52 -9.45 0.37
CA ASN A 110 -4.92 -10.78 0.39
C ASN A 110 -5.62 -11.79 -0.53
N TRP A 111 -6.88 -11.53 -0.92
CA TRP A 111 -7.67 -12.43 -1.78
C TRP A 111 -7.48 -12.16 -3.28
N MET A 112 -6.84 -11.04 -3.63
CA MET A 112 -6.53 -10.65 -4.99
C MET A 112 -5.02 -10.70 -5.22
N PRO A 113 -4.40 -11.89 -5.28
CA PRO A 113 -3.00 -12.00 -5.64
C PRO A 113 -2.79 -11.37 -7.02
N GLU A 114 -1.98 -10.33 -7.08
CA GLU A 114 -1.57 -9.72 -8.33
C GLU A 114 -0.50 -10.60 -8.96
N TYR A 115 -0.67 -10.91 -10.25
CA TYR A 115 0.27 -11.71 -11.02
C TYR A 115 0.89 -10.86 -12.13
N ALA A 116 2.15 -11.13 -12.43
CA ALA A 116 2.87 -10.60 -13.58
C ALA A 116 3.28 -11.73 -14.52
N LYS A 117 3.27 -11.45 -15.82
CA LYS A 117 3.87 -12.30 -16.86
C LYS A 117 5.34 -11.90 -17.01
N VAL A 118 6.24 -12.84 -16.83
CA VAL A 118 7.69 -12.61 -16.96
C VAL A 118 8.34 -13.68 -17.81
N ILE A 119 9.47 -13.38 -18.43
CA ILE A 119 10.33 -14.40 -19.05
C ILE A 119 11.36 -14.83 -18.00
N ARG A 120 11.36 -16.11 -17.65
CA ARG A 120 12.36 -16.73 -16.76
C ARG A 120 12.75 -18.10 -17.29
N ASP A 121 14.03 -18.43 -17.17
CA ASP A 121 14.63 -19.64 -17.76
C ASP A 121 14.36 -19.77 -19.28
N GLY A 122 14.18 -18.64 -19.97
CA GLY A 122 13.83 -18.59 -21.40
C GLY A 122 12.35 -18.84 -21.72
N GLU A 123 11.49 -19.06 -20.72
CA GLU A 123 10.07 -19.36 -20.91
C GLU A 123 9.18 -18.28 -20.31
N LEU A 124 7.99 -18.10 -20.89
CA LEU A 124 6.96 -17.21 -20.35
C LEU A 124 6.31 -17.86 -19.13
N GLN A 125 6.41 -17.20 -17.97
CA GLN A 125 5.90 -17.67 -16.70
C GLN A 125 4.99 -16.63 -16.03
N LYS A 126 3.98 -17.12 -15.32
CA LYS A 126 3.10 -16.28 -14.49
C LYS A 126 3.54 -16.38 -13.03
N ILE A 127 4.03 -15.28 -12.47
CA ILE A 127 4.52 -15.19 -11.09
C ILE A 127 3.71 -14.19 -10.27
N LEU A 128 3.79 -14.26 -8.95
CA LEU A 128 3.20 -13.21 -8.11
C LEU A 128 4.00 -11.92 -8.27
N VAL A 129 3.33 -10.78 -8.33
CA VAL A 129 3.96 -9.45 -8.44
C VAL A 129 4.98 -9.22 -7.33
N LYS A 130 4.72 -9.74 -6.13
CA LYS A 130 5.61 -9.66 -4.96
C LYS A 130 6.94 -10.38 -5.16
N ASP A 131 7.02 -11.36 -6.06
CA ASP A 131 8.21 -12.15 -6.35
C ASP A 131 8.99 -11.60 -7.56
N LEU A 132 8.54 -10.46 -8.11
CA LEU A 132 9.24 -9.70 -9.14
C LEU A 132 10.51 -9.06 -8.56
N VAL A 133 11.59 -9.08 -9.34
CA VAL A 133 12.89 -8.53 -8.93
C VAL A 133 13.50 -7.64 -10.01
N PRO A 134 14.40 -6.71 -9.66
CA PRO A 134 15.13 -5.92 -10.64
C PRO A 134 15.86 -6.81 -11.66
N GLY A 135 15.60 -6.56 -12.95
CA GLY A 135 16.15 -7.32 -14.08
C GLY A 135 15.24 -8.41 -14.64
N ASP A 136 14.06 -8.66 -14.05
CA ASP A 136 13.04 -9.46 -14.73
C ASP A 136 12.61 -8.79 -16.04
N VAL A 137 12.39 -9.60 -17.07
CA VAL A 137 11.77 -9.16 -18.33
C VAL A 137 10.28 -9.40 -18.20
N ILE A 138 9.50 -8.32 -18.19
CA ILE A 138 8.05 -8.33 -17.98
C ILE A 138 7.37 -8.26 -19.34
N VAL A 139 6.34 -9.08 -19.53
CA VAL A 139 5.49 -9.05 -20.72
C VAL A 139 4.14 -8.46 -20.33
N LEU A 140 3.72 -7.41 -21.02
CA LEU A 140 2.45 -6.74 -20.80
C LEU A 140 1.59 -6.87 -22.06
N GLU A 141 0.32 -7.21 -21.85
CA GLU A 141 -0.72 -7.25 -22.87
C GLU A 141 -1.82 -6.24 -22.52
N GLU A 142 -2.74 -6.03 -23.46
CA GLU A 142 -3.89 -5.15 -23.23
C GLU A 142 -4.69 -5.58 -21.99
N GLY A 143 -4.96 -4.61 -21.11
CA GLY A 143 -5.68 -4.84 -19.85
C GLY A 143 -4.80 -5.26 -18.67
N ASP A 144 -3.51 -5.55 -18.88
CA ASP A 144 -2.58 -5.80 -17.78
C ASP A 144 -2.28 -4.51 -17.00
N ARG A 145 -2.14 -4.65 -15.68
CA ARG A 145 -1.62 -3.57 -14.84
C ARG A 145 -0.09 -3.64 -14.83
N VAL A 146 0.57 -2.48 -14.93
CA VAL A 146 2.03 -2.37 -14.82
C VAL A 146 2.46 -2.77 -13.39
N PRO A 147 3.21 -3.87 -13.19
CA PRO A 147 3.44 -4.45 -11.86
C PRO A 147 4.61 -3.81 -11.09
N ALA A 148 5.49 -3.07 -11.79
CA ALA A 148 6.60 -2.33 -11.22
C ALA A 148 7.11 -1.29 -12.23
N ASP A 149 7.95 -0.36 -11.76
CA ASP A 149 8.68 0.55 -12.65
C ASP A 149 9.57 -0.26 -13.59
N ALA A 150 9.38 -0.07 -14.89
CA ALA A 150 10.05 -0.85 -15.94
C ALA A 150 10.60 0.05 -17.04
N ARG A 151 11.60 -0.46 -17.75
CA ARG A 151 12.15 0.17 -18.97
C ARG A 151 11.62 -0.59 -20.18
N LEU A 152 10.91 0.11 -21.05
CA LEU A 152 10.41 -0.45 -22.30
C LEU A 152 11.59 -0.82 -23.20
N ILE A 153 11.65 -2.10 -23.60
CA ILE A 153 12.69 -2.65 -24.49
C ILE A 153 12.15 -2.92 -25.89
N GLU A 154 10.87 -3.28 -26.00
CA GLU A 154 10.16 -3.66 -27.22
C GLU A 154 8.67 -3.35 -27.03
N ALA A 155 7.99 -2.93 -28.10
CA ALA A 155 6.58 -2.62 -28.11
C ALA A 155 5.98 -2.87 -29.49
N PHE A 156 4.77 -3.42 -29.51
CA PHE A 156 3.97 -3.62 -30.72
C PHE A 156 2.57 -3.05 -30.44
N ASP A 157 2.06 -2.22 -31.36
CA ASP A 157 0.72 -1.60 -31.27
C ASP A 157 0.39 -1.00 -29.89
N LEU A 158 1.37 -0.29 -29.31
CA LEU A 158 1.21 0.40 -28.04
C LEU A 158 0.59 1.79 -28.29
N TRP A 159 -0.62 2.02 -27.79
CA TRP A 159 -1.39 3.26 -27.98
C TRP A 159 -1.36 4.17 -26.75
#